data_AF-A0A8S3CLG3-F1
#
_entry.id   AF-A0A8S3CLG3-F1
#
_cell.length_a   1.000
_cell.length_b   1.000
_cell.length_c   1.000
_cell.angle_alpha   90.00
_cell.angle_beta   90.00
_cell.angle_gamma   90.00
#
_symmetry.space_group_name_H-M   'P 1'
#
loop_
_entity.id
_entity.type
_entity.pdbx_description
1 polymer ?
#
loop_
_entity_poly.entity_id
_entity_poly.type
_entity_poly.pdbx_seq_one_letter_code
_entity_poly.pdbx_strand_id
1 'polypeptide(L)'
;VYVVSPFRVRPYQRSAPSTAFVMPSVNFWNKDEVVVVTPQRNYTVNDYEALFNDIQFPTGYAYWLNNKDLVQEQDPPKIESHQIYGSQMPTPGVLLYDNRTFPDLPPVVLPDNGDGTVNIRSLLGFKHWESKQNEDIHSLEIPGVEHLAILKHPTTINYVTQVVTGQFDKN
;
A
#
# COMPACT_ATOMS: atom_id res chain seq x y z
N VAL A 1 -1.09 10.25 -25.72
CA VAL A 1 -0.75 10.17 -24.28
C VAL A 1 0.60 10.84 -24.10
N TYR A 2 0.68 11.98 -23.42
CA TYR A 2 1.97 12.56 -23.04
C TYR A 2 2.43 11.87 -21.76
N VAL A 3 3.43 10.99 -21.88
CA VAL A 3 4.04 10.37 -20.70
C VAL A 3 5.10 11.35 -20.19
N VAL A 4 4.85 11.98 -19.05
CA VAL A 4 5.85 12.80 -18.38
C VAL A 4 6.95 11.87 -17.88
N SER A 5 8.21 12.21 -18.16
CA SER A 5 9.36 11.42 -17.69
C SER A 5 9.29 11.22 -16.16
N PRO A 6 9.42 9.97 -15.65
CA PRO A 6 9.38 9.70 -14.21
C PRO A 6 10.38 10.56 -13.41
N PHE A 7 11.54 10.85 -14.00
CA PHE A 7 12.59 11.64 -13.36
C PHE A 7 12.27 13.13 -13.25
N ARG A 8 11.37 13.65 -14.10
CA ARG A 8 10.86 15.02 -13.98
C ARG A 8 9.82 15.14 -12.86
N VAL A 9 9.06 14.07 -12.61
CA VAL A 9 8.03 14.04 -11.55
C VAL A 9 8.62 13.66 -10.20
N ARG A 10 9.72 12.90 -10.19
CA ARG A 10 10.39 12.39 -8.97
C ARG A 10 10.68 13.47 -7.91
N PRO A 11 11.18 14.68 -8.22
CA PRO A 11 11.40 15.70 -7.20
C PRO A 11 10.12 16.11 -6.48
N TYR A 12 9.01 16.24 -7.20
CA TYR A 12 7.71 16.54 -6.61
C TYR A 12 7.22 15.38 -5.73
N GLN A 13 7.26 14.14 -6.23
CA GLN A 13 6.88 12.95 -5.44
C GLN A 13 7.71 12.83 -4.16
N ARG A 14 9.03 13.02 -4.24
CA ARG A 14 9.93 13.00 -3.08
C ARG A 14 9.65 14.13 -2.09
N SER A 15 9.17 15.28 -2.56
CA SER A 15 8.87 16.43 -1.69
C SER A 15 7.62 16.23 -0.82
N ALA A 16 6.72 15.30 -1.21
CA ALA A 16 5.50 15.00 -0.48
C ALA A 16 5.77 14.01 0.66
N PRO A 17 5.63 14.40 1.94
CA PRO A 17 5.85 13.49 3.06
C PRO A 17 4.91 12.27 3.07
N SER A 18 3.74 12.42 2.45
CA SER A 18 2.77 11.32 2.27
C SER A 18 3.35 10.13 1.50
N THR A 19 4.32 10.35 0.61
CA THR A 19 4.99 9.24 -0.09
C THR A 19 5.84 8.39 0.84
N ALA A 20 6.54 9.01 1.79
CA ALA A 20 7.30 8.28 2.82
C ALA A 20 6.36 7.63 3.86
N PHE A 21 5.22 8.27 4.14
CA PHE A 21 4.21 7.78 5.08
C PHE A 21 3.59 6.43 4.68
N VAL A 22 3.32 6.24 3.39
CA VAL A 22 2.65 5.02 2.86
C VAL A 22 3.64 3.95 2.40
N MET A 23 4.90 4.04 2.81
CA MET A 23 5.86 2.96 2.54
C MET A 23 5.44 1.66 3.24
N PRO A 24 5.82 0.49 2.69
CA PRO A 24 5.58 -0.79 3.34
C PRO A 24 5.97 -0.80 4.82
N SER A 25 5.18 -1.48 5.65
CA SER A 25 5.35 -1.47 7.11
C SER A 25 5.70 -2.85 7.63
N VAL A 26 6.48 -2.89 8.72
CA VAL A 26 6.76 -4.11 9.50
C VAL A 26 5.51 -4.80 10.03
N ASN A 27 4.38 -4.11 10.08
CA ASN A 27 3.09 -4.68 10.48
C ASN A 27 2.53 -5.66 9.44
N PHE A 28 2.91 -5.54 8.16
CA PHE A 28 2.32 -6.30 7.05
C PHE A 28 3.35 -7.00 6.16
N TRP A 29 4.64 -6.68 6.29
CA TRP A 29 5.73 -7.38 5.61
C TRP A 29 6.61 -8.08 6.64
N ASN A 30 6.97 -9.34 6.39
CA ASN A 30 7.94 -10.00 7.26
C ASN A 30 9.30 -9.31 7.17
N LYS A 31 10.05 -9.36 8.28
CA LYS A 31 11.34 -8.67 8.41
C LYS A 31 12.37 -9.04 7.33
N ASP A 32 12.30 -10.26 6.79
CA ASP A 32 13.24 -10.81 5.81
C ASP A 32 12.73 -10.66 4.36
N GLU A 33 11.55 -10.05 4.17
CA GLU A 33 10.99 -9.82 2.85
C GLU A 33 11.64 -8.63 2.15
N VAL A 34 12.19 -8.91 0.98
CA VAL A 34 12.85 -7.91 0.13
C VAL A 34 11.81 -7.15 -0.67
N VAL A 35 11.86 -5.81 -0.61
CA VAL A 35 11.01 -4.90 -1.39
C VAL A 35 11.76 -4.24 -2.54
N VAL A 36 13.08 -4.10 -2.43
CA VAL A 36 13.96 -3.58 -3.50
C VAL A 36 15.20 -4.46 -3.61
N VAL A 37 15.49 -4.95 -4.81
CA VAL A 37 16.72 -5.64 -5.16
C VAL A 37 17.58 -4.71 -5.98
N THR A 38 18.86 -4.59 -5.61
CA THR A 38 19.88 -3.89 -6.39
C THR A 38 21.11 -4.79 -6.52
N PRO A 39 22.06 -4.47 -7.42
CA PRO A 39 23.26 -5.29 -7.57
C PRO A 39 24.16 -5.31 -6.33
N GLN A 40 24.12 -4.24 -5.52
CA GLN A 40 24.95 -4.10 -4.33
C GLN A 40 24.28 -4.66 -3.08
N ARG A 41 22.95 -4.54 -2.98
CA ARG A 41 22.19 -4.86 -1.77
C ARG A 41 20.71 -5.16 -2.05
N ASN A 42 20.13 -6.01 -1.21
CA ASN A 42 18.68 -6.15 -1.06
C ASN A 42 18.19 -5.32 0.12
N TYR A 43 17.07 -4.63 -0.06
CA TYR A 43 16.43 -3.81 0.97
C TYR A 43 15.10 -4.42 1.39
N THR A 44 14.91 -4.57 2.69
CA THR A 44 13.67 -4.93 3.36
C THR A 44 13.01 -3.66 3.93
N VAL A 45 11.86 -3.82 4.58
CA VAL A 45 11.20 -2.75 5.33
C VAL A 45 12.02 -2.22 6.52
N ASN A 46 13.07 -2.94 6.94
CA ASN A 46 13.97 -2.50 8.01
C ASN A 46 15.17 -1.69 7.49
N ASP A 47 15.35 -1.61 6.17
CA ASP A 47 16.56 -1.03 5.55
C ASP A 47 16.34 0.38 4.99
N TYR A 48 15.27 1.08 5.40
CA TYR A 48 14.91 2.37 4.81
C TYR A 48 15.97 3.46 4.96
N GLU A 49 16.68 3.52 6.08
CA GLU A 49 17.79 4.48 6.23
C GLU A 49 18.85 4.27 5.15
N ALA A 50 19.27 3.01 4.93
CA ALA A 50 20.23 2.67 3.89
C ALA A 50 19.66 2.96 2.50
N LEU A 51 18.42 2.54 2.21
CA LEU A 51 17.77 2.80 0.92
C LEU A 51 17.75 4.30 0.59
N PHE A 52 17.33 5.14 1.54
CA PHE A 52 17.26 6.59 1.32
C PHE A 52 18.63 7.23 1.13
N ASN A 53 19.66 6.74 1.83
CA ASN A 53 21.04 7.19 1.62
C ASN A 53 21.56 6.78 0.23
N ASP A 54 21.31 5.54 -0.19
CA ASP A 54 21.81 4.97 -1.44
C ASP A 54 21.14 5.61 -2.68
N ILE A 55 19.91 6.13 -2.54
CA ILE A 55 19.24 6.94 -3.60
C ILE A 55 19.52 8.45 -3.48
N GLN A 56 20.47 8.84 -2.63
CA GLN A 56 20.88 10.22 -2.35
C GLN A 56 19.71 11.12 -1.91
N PHE A 57 18.85 10.61 -1.05
CA PHE A 57 17.68 11.33 -0.53
C PHE A 57 17.44 11.09 0.98
N PRO A 58 18.39 11.47 1.86
CA PRO A 58 18.27 11.29 3.30
C PRO A 58 17.06 12.02 3.92
N THR A 59 16.60 13.12 3.31
CA THR A 59 15.37 13.81 3.74
C THR A 59 14.15 12.91 3.72
N GLY A 60 14.06 11.95 2.79
CA GLY A 60 12.97 10.98 2.74
C GLY A 60 12.93 10.07 3.95
N TYR A 61 14.11 9.68 4.48
CA TYR A 61 14.20 8.92 5.72
C TYR A 61 13.71 9.75 6.91
N ALA A 62 14.04 11.04 6.97
CA ALA A 62 13.52 11.94 8.01
C ALA A 62 11.99 12.04 7.96
N TYR A 63 11.39 12.11 6.76
CA TYR A 63 9.92 12.07 6.62
C TYR A 63 9.34 10.74 7.11
N TRP A 64 9.94 9.61 6.73
CA TRP A 64 9.49 8.30 7.22
C TRP A 64 9.60 8.22 8.75
N LEU A 65 10.75 8.60 9.32
CA LEU A 65 11.04 8.55 10.75
C LEU A 65 10.04 9.40 11.56
N ASN A 66 9.69 10.59 11.07
CA ASN A 66 8.72 11.47 11.72
C ASN A 66 7.30 10.91 11.72
N ASN A 67 6.95 10.06 10.76
CA ASN A 67 5.58 9.56 10.60
C ASN A 67 5.39 8.09 11.00
N LYS A 68 6.46 7.29 11.16
CA LYS A 68 6.38 5.85 11.39
C LYS A 68 5.48 5.46 12.58
N ASP A 69 5.44 6.31 13.61
CA ASP A 69 4.69 6.05 14.84
C ASP A 69 3.19 6.35 14.70
N LEU A 70 2.79 7.12 13.67
CA LEU A 70 1.39 7.38 13.35
C LEU A 70 0.71 6.18 12.67
N VAL A 71 1.49 5.22 12.15
CA VAL A 71 1.03 4.03 11.40
C VAL A 71 1.56 2.72 11.99
N GLN A 72 2.09 2.75 13.22
CA GLN A 72 2.28 1.53 14.01
C GLN A 72 0.94 0.80 14.18
N GLU A 73 0.95 -0.46 14.60
CA GLU A 73 -0.29 -1.23 14.76
C GLU A 73 -1.31 -0.44 15.58
N GLN A 74 -2.40 -0.02 14.92
CA GLN A 74 -3.40 0.86 15.54
C GLN A 74 -4.45 0.02 16.26
N ASP A 75 -4.94 0.57 17.36
CA ASP A 75 -6.16 0.08 17.99
C ASP A 75 -7.31 0.07 16.98
N PRO A 76 -8.23 -0.90 17.11
CA PRO A 76 -9.40 -0.94 16.25
C PRO A 76 -10.29 0.30 16.47
N PRO A 77 -11.11 0.69 15.48
CA PRO A 77 -11.89 1.93 15.55
C PRO A 77 -13.05 1.87 16.56
N LYS A 78 -13.39 0.70 17.10
CA LYS A 78 -14.46 0.48 18.11
C LYS A 78 -15.83 0.96 17.63
N ILE A 79 -16.07 0.76 16.35
CA ILE A 79 -17.34 0.99 15.66
C ILE A 79 -17.54 -0.15 14.66
N GLU A 80 -18.79 -0.36 14.24
CA GLU A 80 -19.09 -1.20 13.10
C GLU A 80 -18.34 -0.66 11.88
N SER A 81 -17.66 -1.55 11.14
CA SER A 81 -16.86 -1.15 9.98
C SER A 81 -17.10 -2.05 8.79
N HIS A 82 -17.07 -1.46 7.60
CA HIS A 82 -17.24 -2.16 6.34
C HIS A 82 -16.01 -1.95 5.46
N GLN A 83 -15.30 -3.04 5.17
CA GLN A 83 -14.04 -3.04 4.43
C GLN A 83 -14.30 -3.50 3.00
N ILE A 84 -14.24 -2.58 2.04
CA ILE A 84 -14.46 -2.88 0.62
C ILE A 84 -13.13 -2.78 -0.10
N TYR A 85 -12.69 -3.86 -0.74
CA TYR A 85 -11.37 -3.90 -1.38
C TYR A 85 -11.34 -4.72 -2.67
N GLY A 86 -10.46 -4.33 -3.59
CA GLY A 86 -10.14 -5.10 -4.80
C GLY A 86 -9.10 -6.17 -4.51
N SER A 87 -9.10 -7.24 -5.29
CA SER A 87 -8.09 -8.30 -5.19
C SER A 87 -7.79 -8.91 -6.55
N GLN A 88 -6.83 -9.83 -6.64
CA GLN A 88 -6.49 -10.57 -7.86
C GLN A 88 -6.03 -9.69 -9.03
N MET A 89 -5.53 -8.49 -8.73
CA MET A 89 -4.87 -7.61 -9.69
C MET A 89 -3.36 -7.63 -9.48
N PRO A 90 -2.56 -7.74 -10.57
CA PRO A 90 -1.11 -7.60 -10.48
C PRO A 90 -0.74 -6.24 -9.87
N THR A 91 -0.13 -6.27 -8.69
CA THR A 91 0.21 -5.08 -7.90
C THR A 91 1.72 -5.06 -7.68
N PRO A 92 2.43 -3.92 -7.78
CA PRO A 92 3.87 -3.89 -7.54
C PRO A 92 4.25 -4.53 -6.20
N GLY A 93 5.07 -5.60 -6.23
CA GLY A 93 5.54 -6.30 -5.04
C GLY A 93 7.01 -6.03 -4.76
N VAL A 94 7.90 -6.41 -5.69
CA VAL A 94 9.35 -6.23 -5.56
C VAL A 94 9.89 -5.44 -6.74
N LEU A 95 10.74 -4.46 -6.46
CA LEU A 95 11.42 -3.67 -7.48
C LEU A 95 12.83 -4.23 -7.73
N LEU A 96 13.09 -4.71 -8.94
CA LEU A 96 14.38 -5.25 -9.34
C LEU A 96 15.16 -4.22 -10.17
N TYR A 97 16.31 -3.79 -9.64
CA TYR A 97 17.26 -2.95 -10.34
C TYR A 97 18.54 -3.72 -10.68
N ASP A 98 19.11 -3.43 -11.85
CA ASP A 98 20.43 -3.90 -12.26
C ASP A 98 21.48 -2.77 -12.16
N ASN A 99 22.73 -3.05 -12.54
CA ASN A 99 23.86 -2.09 -12.48
C ASN A 99 23.66 -0.83 -13.32
N ARG A 100 22.69 -0.83 -14.23
CA ARG A 100 22.41 0.27 -15.14
C ARG A 100 21.16 1.03 -14.72
N THR A 101 20.28 0.42 -13.94
CA THR A 101 18.98 1.01 -13.63
C THR A 101 18.88 1.67 -12.26
N PHE A 102 19.63 1.23 -11.24
CA PHE A 102 19.54 1.85 -9.92
C PHE A 102 20.29 3.20 -9.87
N PRO A 103 19.70 4.28 -9.31
CA PRO A 103 18.29 4.52 -9.00
C PRO A 103 17.55 5.31 -10.10
N ASP A 104 18.19 5.51 -11.26
CA ASP A 104 17.83 6.52 -12.27
C ASP A 104 17.23 5.96 -13.58
N LEU A 105 16.83 4.69 -13.62
CA LEU A 105 15.96 4.12 -14.67
C LEU A 105 14.83 3.28 -14.05
N PRO A 106 13.74 3.00 -14.78
CA PRO A 106 12.68 2.14 -14.27
C PRO A 106 13.18 0.72 -13.92
N PRO A 107 12.74 0.14 -12.79
CA PRO A 107 13.04 -1.24 -12.43
C PRO A 107 12.17 -2.23 -13.22
N VAL A 108 12.55 -3.51 -13.19
CA VAL A 108 11.61 -4.60 -13.44
C VAL A 108 10.76 -4.78 -12.19
N VAL A 109 9.44 -4.83 -12.32
CA VAL A 109 8.51 -5.00 -11.20
C VAL A 109 8.03 -6.44 -11.16
N LEU A 110 8.29 -7.14 -10.06
CA LEU A 110 7.64 -8.42 -9.79
C LEU A 110 6.28 -8.15 -9.13
N PRO A 111 5.17 -8.61 -9.74
CA PRO A 111 3.85 -8.38 -9.18
C PRO A 111 3.59 -9.30 -7.97
N ASP A 112 2.79 -8.78 -7.06
CA ASP A 112 2.09 -9.48 -5.97
C ASP A 112 0.58 -9.33 -6.17
N ASN A 113 -0.22 -10.00 -5.35
CA ASN A 113 -1.67 -9.85 -5.31
C ASN A 113 -2.08 -8.52 -4.65
N GLY A 114 -3.15 -7.90 -5.14
CA GLY A 114 -3.72 -6.66 -4.61
C GLY A 114 -4.79 -6.10 -5.55
N ASP A 115 -4.97 -4.78 -5.53
CA ASP A 115 -5.91 -4.04 -6.38
C ASP A 115 -5.22 -3.26 -7.53
N GLY A 116 -3.94 -3.53 -7.79
CA GLY A 116 -3.11 -2.82 -8.78
C GLY A 116 -2.28 -1.67 -8.19
N THR A 117 -2.62 -1.19 -6.98
CA THR A 117 -1.85 -0.18 -6.24
C THR A 117 -1.49 -0.64 -4.82
N VAL A 118 -2.45 -1.17 -4.08
CA VAL A 118 -2.31 -1.60 -2.69
C VAL A 118 -2.21 -3.12 -2.63
N ASN A 119 -1.14 -3.64 -2.01
CA ASN A 119 -0.96 -5.08 -1.86
C ASN A 119 -2.01 -5.69 -0.94
N ILE A 120 -2.42 -6.94 -1.20
CA ILE A 120 -3.48 -7.64 -0.47
C ILE A 120 -3.22 -7.69 1.04
N ARG A 121 -1.96 -7.83 1.45
CA ARG A 121 -1.51 -7.83 2.85
C ARG A 121 -1.89 -6.55 3.60
N SER A 122 -1.84 -5.38 2.94
CA SER A 122 -2.27 -4.11 3.52
C SER A 122 -3.79 -3.97 3.51
N LEU A 123 -4.44 -4.40 2.42
CA LEU A 123 -5.90 -4.38 2.29
C LEU A 123 -6.60 -5.25 3.35
N LEU A 124 -5.92 -6.32 3.78
CA LEU A 124 -6.39 -7.21 4.85
C LEU A 124 -5.98 -6.77 6.26
N GLY A 125 -5.43 -5.56 6.44
CA GLY A 125 -4.98 -5.08 7.74
C GLY A 125 -6.09 -5.03 8.80
N PHE A 126 -7.34 -4.84 8.38
CA PHE A 126 -8.51 -4.88 9.27
C PHE A 126 -8.68 -6.21 10.00
N LYS A 127 -8.12 -7.32 9.48
CA LYS A 127 -8.20 -8.63 10.13
C LYS A 127 -7.52 -8.64 11.49
N HIS A 128 -6.55 -7.75 11.72
CA HIS A 128 -5.93 -7.59 13.04
C HIS A 128 -6.91 -7.04 14.09
N TRP A 129 -8.05 -6.49 13.68
CA TRP A 129 -9.08 -5.93 14.55
C TRP A 129 -10.20 -6.90 14.90
N GLU A 130 -10.37 -8.02 14.17
CA GLU A 130 -11.49 -8.97 14.34
C GLU A 130 -11.63 -9.53 15.77
N SER A 131 -10.52 -9.62 16.51
CA SER A 131 -10.49 -10.10 17.90
C SER A 131 -10.26 -8.99 18.94
N LYS A 132 -10.23 -7.72 18.52
CA LYS A 132 -9.83 -6.58 19.36
C LYS A 132 -10.97 -5.58 19.62
N GLN A 133 -12.12 -5.76 18.99
CA GLN A 133 -13.32 -4.95 19.23
C GLN A 133 -14.57 -5.85 19.33
N ASN A 134 -15.65 -5.32 19.90
CA ASN A 134 -16.91 -6.05 20.03
C ASN A 134 -17.85 -5.79 18.84
N GLU A 135 -17.64 -4.66 18.18
CA GLU A 135 -18.44 -4.19 17.06
C GLU A 135 -18.10 -4.97 15.78
N ASP A 136 -19.09 -5.19 14.93
CA ASP A 136 -18.94 -6.04 13.75
C ASP A 136 -17.97 -5.43 12.71
N ILE A 137 -17.19 -6.31 12.08
CA ILE A 137 -16.34 -5.95 10.94
C ILE A 137 -16.83 -6.76 9.74
N HIS A 138 -17.46 -6.07 8.81
CA HIS A 138 -17.88 -6.64 7.54
C HIS A 138 -16.81 -6.42 6.48
N SER A 139 -16.70 -7.36 5.54
CA SER A 139 -15.78 -7.21 4.42
C SER A 139 -16.43 -7.64 3.11
N LEU A 140 -16.15 -6.89 2.05
CA LEU A 140 -16.53 -7.20 0.68
C LEU A 140 -15.27 -7.19 -0.20
N GLU A 141 -14.83 -8.37 -0.59
CA GLU A 141 -13.81 -8.54 -1.62
C GLU A 141 -14.44 -8.46 -3.02
N ILE A 142 -13.80 -7.72 -3.92
CA ILE A 142 -14.22 -7.64 -5.33
C ILE A 142 -13.03 -8.03 -6.22
N PRO A 143 -12.90 -9.32 -6.59
CA PRO A 143 -11.80 -9.80 -7.41
C PRO A 143 -11.76 -9.14 -8.79
N GLY A 144 -10.56 -8.85 -9.28
CA GLY A 144 -10.30 -8.26 -10.59
C GLY A 144 -10.63 -6.77 -10.71
N VAL A 145 -10.87 -6.08 -9.59
CA VAL A 145 -11.19 -4.65 -9.58
C VAL A 145 -9.96 -3.82 -9.20
N GLU A 146 -9.65 -2.84 -10.03
CA GLU A 146 -8.53 -1.92 -9.84
C GLU A 146 -8.83 -0.84 -8.79
N HIS A 147 -7.78 -0.37 -8.13
CA HIS A 147 -7.76 0.60 -7.04
C HIS A 147 -8.71 1.80 -7.20
N LEU A 148 -8.74 2.46 -8.35
CA LEU A 148 -9.64 3.59 -8.62
C LEU A 148 -10.99 3.13 -9.19
N ALA A 149 -10.99 2.03 -9.95
CA ALA A 149 -12.21 1.47 -10.52
C ALA A 149 -13.23 1.03 -9.45
N ILE A 150 -12.76 0.65 -8.26
CA ILE A 150 -13.61 0.22 -7.14
C ILE A 150 -14.66 1.27 -6.75
N LEU A 151 -14.34 2.57 -6.87
CA LEU A 151 -15.23 3.67 -6.52
C LEU A 151 -16.46 3.76 -7.44
N LYS A 152 -16.37 3.20 -8.66
CA LYS A 152 -17.45 3.21 -9.65
C LYS A 152 -18.03 1.82 -9.89
N HIS A 153 -17.52 0.80 -9.21
CA HIS A 153 -17.96 -0.56 -9.43
C HIS A 153 -19.41 -0.75 -8.96
N PRO A 154 -20.32 -1.35 -9.77
CA PRO A 154 -21.73 -1.50 -9.39
C PRO A 154 -21.92 -2.22 -8.05
N THR A 155 -21.09 -3.22 -7.75
CA THR A 155 -21.13 -3.93 -6.46
C THR A 155 -20.81 -3.01 -5.29
N THR A 156 -19.78 -2.15 -5.41
CA THR A 156 -19.42 -1.18 -4.37
C THR A 156 -20.56 -0.20 -4.14
N ILE A 157 -21.11 0.38 -5.23
CA ILE A 157 -22.21 1.35 -5.16
C ILE A 157 -23.44 0.70 -4.50
N ASN A 158 -23.80 -0.52 -4.90
CA ASN A 158 -24.93 -1.24 -4.33
C ASN A 158 -24.70 -1.56 -2.84
N TYR A 159 -23.52 -2.05 -2.48
CA TYR A 159 -23.17 -2.35 -1.09
C TYR A 159 -23.27 -1.10 -0.20
N VAL A 160 -22.62 -0.01 -0.61
CA VAL A 160 -22.67 1.26 0.13
C VAL A 160 -24.12 1.77 0.22
N THR A 161 -24.90 1.68 -0.87
CA THR A 161 -26.32 2.06 -0.86
C THR A 161 -27.12 1.25 0.16
N GLN A 162 -26.90 -0.06 0.23
CA GLN A 162 -27.57 -0.94 1.20
C GLN A 162 -27.21 -0.56 2.63
N VAL A 163 -25.94 -0.28 2.92
CA VAL A 163 -25.49 0.15 4.26
C VAL A 163 -26.14 1.49 4.63
N VAL A 164 -26.02 2.53 3.79
CA VAL A 164 -26.52 3.88 4.15
C VAL A 164 -28.05 3.99 4.17
N THR A 165 -28.77 3.07 3.51
CA THR A 165 -30.25 3.02 3.53
C THR A 165 -30.83 2.02 4.54
N GLY A 166 -29.98 1.35 5.33
CA GLY A 166 -30.42 0.36 6.33
C GLY A 166 -31.07 -0.87 5.70
N GLN A 167 -30.56 -1.31 4.55
CA GLN A 167 -30.98 -2.51 3.81
C GLN A 167 -29.93 -3.63 3.84
N PHE A 168 -28.76 -3.39 4.46
CA PHE A 168 -27.67 -4.35 4.54
C PHE A 168 -28.07 -5.66 5.26
N ASP A 169 -28.69 -5.57 6.44
CA ASP A 169 -29.08 -6.74 7.26
C ASP A 169 -30.43 -7.36 6.91
N LYS A 170 -31.06 -6.94 5.80
CA LYS A 170 -32.44 -7.33 5.44
C LYS A 170 -32.53 -8.51 4.46
N ASN A 171 -31.41 -9.17 4.16
CA ASN A 171 -31.35 -10.35 3.29
C ASN A 171 -30.93 -11.60 4.06
#